data_AF-A0A2H5QY45-F1
#
_entry.id   AF-A0A2H5QY45-F1
#
_cell.length_a   1.000
_cell.length_b   1.000
_cell.length_c   1.000
_cell.angle_alpha   90.00
_cell.angle_beta   90.00
_cell.angle_gamma   90.00
#
_symmetry.space_group_name_H-M   'P 1'
#
loop_
_entity.id
_entity.type
_entity.pdbx_description
1 polymer ?
#
loop_
_entity_poly.entity_id
_entity_poly.type
_entity_poly.pdbx_seq_one_letter_code
_entity_poly.pdbx_strand_id
1 'polypeptide(L)'
;LTNVHVGDSSAGACGFGEYGKTVNDANVAGVSRLWNNGTACGACYEVRCNVPELCTDYGVYVLVTDYGEEDDTEFILSPRAYGRMALTDKSEELYTFGVVDVEFLRVPCRFRGYNVMFKVHENSKYPQYLAVSMLYVGGQNDVLAVEIWLEDCKEWVAMRRAFGAVFDIFYPPPGAINLRMQ
;
A
#
# COMPACT_ATOMS: atom_id res chain seq x y z
N LEU A 1 -10.79 -2.57 -18.25
CA LEU A 1 -9.81 -1.63 -18.83
C LEU A 1 -9.87 -0.35 -18.02
N THR A 2 -8.73 0.13 -17.57
CA THR A 2 -8.55 1.43 -16.92
C THR A 2 -7.21 2.01 -17.36
N ASN A 3 -6.93 3.28 -17.05
CA ASN A 3 -5.67 3.92 -17.37
C ASN A 3 -4.68 3.85 -16.21
N VAL A 4 -3.39 3.92 -16.55
CA VAL A 4 -2.28 4.03 -15.59
C VAL A 4 -1.35 5.14 -16.02
N HIS A 5 -0.97 5.99 -15.07
CA HIS A 5 0.07 7.02 -15.22
C HIS A 5 1.40 6.55 -14.61
N VAL A 6 2.53 6.94 -15.20
CA VAL A 6 3.87 6.74 -14.62
C VAL A 6 4.29 7.92 -13.75
N GLY A 7 4.47 7.72 -12.45
CA GLY A 7 4.84 8.80 -11.55
C GLY A 7 5.15 8.35 -10.13
N ASP A 8 5.66 9.27 -9.33
CA ASP A 8 5.73 9.10 -7.88
C ASP A 8 4.45 9.67 -7.26
N SER A 9 3.67 8.82 -6.61
CA SER A 9 2.57 9.31 -5.77
C SER A 9 3.14 10.05 -4.55
N SER A 10 2.41 11.04 -4.05
CA SER A 10 2.84 11.88 -2.92
C SER A 10 2.88 11.10 -1.62
N ALA A 11 3.98 10.37 -1.40
CA ALA A 11 4.15 9.43 -0.29
C ALA A 11 3.56 9.94 1.03
N GLY A 12 2.39 9.42 1.43
CA GLY A 12 1.79 9.87 2.68
C GLY A 12 0.43 9.30 3.00
N ALA A 13 -0.44 9.06 2.02
CA ALA A 13 -1.84 8.74 2.32
C ALA A 13 -2.01 7.40 3.04
N CYS A 14 -1.10 6.44 2.83
CA CYS A 14 -1.11 5.18 3.58
C CYS A 14 -0.28 5.20 4.89
N GLY A 15 0.51 6.25 5.14
CA GLY A 15 1.29 6.38 6.38
C GLY A 15 2.50 5.44 6.50
N PHE A 16 3.01 4.94 5.37
CA PHE A 16 4.24 4.15 5.34
C PHE A 16 5.51 5.02 5.37
N GLY A 17 5.40 6.32 5.04
CA GLY A 17 6.53 7.24 4.90
C GLY A 17 7.48 6.84 3.77
N GLU A 18 8.76 7.21 3.85
CA GLU A 18 9.76 6.88 2.81
C GLU A 18 9.90 5.38 2.53
N TYR A 19 9.62 4.54 3.52
CA TYR A 19 9.60 3.09 3.34
C TYR A 19 8.58 2.65 2.27
N GLY A 20 7.45 3.36 2.14
CA GLY A 20 6.43 3.09 1.12
C GLY A 20 6.93 3.21 -0.31
N LYS A 21 8.01 3.93 -0.58
CA LYS A 21 8.59 4.03 -1.94
C LYS A 21 9.45 2.83 -2.33
N THR A 22 9.95 2.09 -1.34
CA THR A 22 10.99 1.05 -1.54
C THR A 22 10.49 -0.36 -1.26
N VAL A 23 9.36 -0.50 -0.56
CA VAL A 23 8.69 -1.78 -0.34
C VAL A 23 8.35 -2.48 -1.66
N ASN A 24 8.25 -3.82 -1.61
CA ASN A 24 7.95 -4.65 -2.78
C ASN A 24 8.91 -4.41 -3.96
N ASP A 25 10.21 -4.25 -3.65
CA ASP A 25 11.26 -3.88 -4.59
C ASP A 25 10.92 -2.61 -5.40
N ALA A 26 10.29 -1.62 -4.75
CA ALA A 26 9.77 -0.41 -5.37
C ALA A 26 8.74 -0.65 -6.51
N ASN A 27 8.07 -1.81 -6.53
CA ASN A 27 6.89 -2.00 -7.38
C ASN A 27 5.65 -1.57 -6.60
N VAL A 28 5.44 -0.26 -6.56
CA VAL A 28 4.40 0.36 -5.75
C VAL A 28 3.49 1.24 -6.60
N ALA A 29 2.29 1.48 -6.07
CA ALA A 29 1.26 2.27 -6.72
C ALA A 29 0.55 3.21 -5.74
N GLY A 30 0.26 4.41 -6.21
CA GLY A 30 -0.88 5.20 -5.73
C GLY A 30 -2.13 4.76 -6.47
N VAL A 31 -3.28 4.75 -5.79
CA VAL A 31 -4.57 4.43 -6.42
C VAL A 31 -5.62 5.49 -6.11
N SER A 32 -6.60 5.66 -7.00
CA SER A 32 -7.68 6.63 -6.82
C SER A 32 -8.89 6.00 -6.14
N ARG A 33 -9.85 5.46 -6.91
CA ARG A 33 -11.11 4.92 -6.37
C ARG A 33 -10.89 3.66 -5.52
N LEU A 34 -9.91 2.85 -5.89
CA LEU A 34 -9.53 1.65 -5.15
C LEU A 34 -8.94 1.96 -3.76
N TRP A 35 -8.50 3.20 -3.49
CA TRP A 35 -7.90 3.55 -2.20
C TRP A 35 -8.85 3.30 -1.03
N ASN A 36 -10.16 3.46 -1.27
CA ASN A 36 -11.24 3.14 -0.33
C ASN A 36 -11.00 3.67 1.09
N ASN A 37 -10.76 4.99 1.19
CA ASN A 37 -10.48 5.68 2.44
C ASN A 37 -9.31 5.06 3.26
N GLY A 38 -8.29 4.56 2.57
CA GLY A 38 -7.11 3.95 3.17
C GLY A 38 -7.23 2.45 3.47
N THR A 39 -8.41 1.86 3.24
CA THR A 39 -8.63 0.43 3.50
C THR A 39 -7.79 -0.45 2.58
N ALA A 40 -7.53 0.00 1.35
CA ALA A 40 -6.68 -0.71 0.39
C ALA A 40 -5.17 -0.45 0.59
N CYS A 41 -4.76 0.32 1.59
CA CYS A 41 -3.34 0.51 1.88
C CYS A 41 -2.69 -0.83 2.26
N GLY A 42 -1.68 -1.25 1.49
CA GLY A 42 -1.07 -2.57 1.61
C GLY A 42 -1.74 -3.66 0.76
N ALA A 43 -2.77 -3.36 -0.03
CA ALA A 43 -3.37 -4.30 -0.98
C ALA A 43 -2.45 -4.51 -2.20
N CYS A 44 -2.54 -5.70 -2.80
CA CYS A 44 -1.76 -6.05 -3.99
C CYS A 44 -2.63 -6.24 -5.23
N TYR A 45 -2.12 -5.76 -6.35
CA TYR A 45 -2.74 -5.91 -7.66
C TYR A 45 -1.72 -6.46 -8.66
N GLU A 46 -2.19 -7.30 -9.56
CA GLU A 46 -1.50 -7.60 -10.81
C GLU A 46 -2.02 -6.62 -11.85
N VAL A 47 -1.12 -5.87 -12.50
CA VAL A 47 -1.45 -4.82 -13.47
C VAL A 47 -0.73 -5.10 -14.78
N ARG A 48 -1.46 -5.11 -15.88
CA ARG A 48 -0.95 -5.46 -17.21
C ARG A 48 -1.36 -4.42 -18.23
N CYS A 49 -0.39 -3.81 -18.91
CA CYS A 49 -0.68 -2.89 -20.01
C CYS A 49 -1.15 -3.63 -21.28
N ASN A 50 -1.98 -2.95 -22.07
CA ASN A 50 -2.62 -3.51 -23.26
C ASN A 50 -2.03 -2.94 -24.56
N VAL A 51 -0.70 -2.91 -24.66
CA VAL A 51 0.03 -2.54 -25.89
C VAL A 51 0.82 -3.79 -26.34
N PRO A 52 0.27 -4.63 -27.24
CA PRO A 52 0.81 -5.97 -27.51
C PRO A 52 2.28 -6.01 -27.92
N GLU A 53 2.77 -4.97 -28.60
CA GLU A 53 4.16 -4.89 -29.07
C GLU A 53 5.16 -4.50 -27.97
N LEU A 54 4.65 -3.96 -26.85
CA LEU A 54 5.46 -3.43 -25.75
C LEU A 54 5.26 -4.18 -24.44
N CYS A 55 4.07 -4.74 -24.20
CA CYS A 55 3.66 -5.26 -22.90
C CYS A 55 3.90 -6.77 -22.78
N THR A 56 4.26 -7.20 -21.57
CA THR A 56 4.30 -8.61 -21.21
C THR A 56 2.90 -9.17 -21.00
N ASP A 57 2.72 -10.47 -21.24
CA ASP A 57 1.43 -11.14 -20.99
C ASP A 57 1.07 -11.24 -19.50
N TYR A 58 2.05 -11.13 -18.61
CA TYR A 58 1.91 -11.33 -17.15
C TYR A 58 1.83 -10.01 -16.35
N GLY A 59 2.22 -8.88 -16.94
CA GLY A 59 2.21 -7.59 -16.24
C GLY A 59 3.16 -7.54 -15.04
N VAL A 60 2.77 -6.78 -14.01
CA VAL A 60 3.57 -6.53 -12.81
C VAL A 60 2.70 -6.61 -11.54
N TYR A 61 3.29 -7.16 -10.47
CA TYR A 61 2.70 -7.14 -9.13
C TYR A 61 3.06 -5.84 -8.42
N VAL A 62 2.05 -5.09 -7.99
CA VAL A 62 2.20 -3.80 -7.31
C VAL A 62 1.56 -3.81 -5.94
N LEU A 63 2.18 -3.10 -5.01
CA LEU A 63 1.66 -2.84 -3.67
C LEU A 63 1.07 -1.42 -3.61
N VAL A 64 -0.15 -1.29 -3.11
CA VAL A 64 -0.76 0.02 -2.87
C VAL A 64 -0.11 0.67 -1.65
N THR A 65 0.55 1.80 -1.87
CA THR A 65 1.26 2.55 -0.83
C THR A 65 0.79 3.99 -0.70
N ASP A 66 -0.18 4.40 -1.53
CA ASP A 66 -0.64 5.78 -1.53
C ASP A 66 -2.02 5.97 -2.15
N TYR A 67 -2.53 7.18 -2.02
CA TYR A 67 -3.62 7.72 -2.81
C TYR A 67 -3.05 8.64 -3.88
N GLY A 68 -3.58 8.57 -5.09
CA GLY A 68 -3.21 9.50 -6.15
C GLY A 68 -4.18 9.39 -7.31
N GLU A 69 -4.48 10.55 -7.90
CA GLU A 69 -5.32 10.66 -9.09
C GLU A 69 -4.65 11.67 -10.02
N GLU A 70 -4.22 11.18 -11.17
CA GLU A 70 -3.59 11.96 -12.24
C GLU A 70 -4.13 11.45 -13.57
N ASP A 71 -4.44 12.34 -14.51
CA ASP A 71 -5.00 12.00 -15.83
C ASP A 71 -6.23 11.06 -15.81
N ASP A 72 -7.09 11.16 -14.78
CA ASP A 72 -8.26 10.28 -14.55
C ASP A 72 -7.89 8.77 -14.55
N THR A 73 -6.69 8.46 -14.07
CA THR A 73 -6.17 7.09 -13.96
C THR A 73 -6.54 6.42 -12.64
N GLU A 74 -6.68 5.09 -12.66
CA GLU A 74 -6.93 4.32 -11.44
C GLU A 74 -5.64 4.04 -10.67
N PHE A 75 -4.51 3.92 -11.38
CA PHE A 75 -3.20 3.74 -10.76
C PHE A 75 -2.20 4.78 -11.23
N ILE A 76 -1.41 5.28 -10.29
CA ILE A 76 -0.13 5.93 -10.54
C ILE A 76 0.94 4.92 -10.16
N LEU A 77 1.58 4.31 -11.15
CA LEU A 77 2.64 3.34 -10.93
C LEU A 77 3.99 4.04 -10.79
N SER A 78 4.76 3.62 -9.80
CA SER A 78 6.18 3.94 -9.72
C SER A 78 6.88 3.63 -11.06
N PRO A 79 7.89 4.42 -11.47
CA PRO A 79 8.60 4.18 -12.73
C PRO A 79 9.07 2.74 -12.89
N ARG A 80 9.56 2.13 -11.80
CA ARG A 80 9.99 0.74 -11.79
C ARG A 80 8.85 -0.26 -12.05
N ALA A 81 7.68 -0.07 -11.43
CA ALA A 81 6.52 -0.92 -11.72
C ALA A 81 6.06 -0.74 -13.17
N TYR A 82 5.97 0.50 -13.63
CA TYR A 82 5.51 0.82 -14.98
C TYR A 82 6.42 0.19 -16.05
N GLY A 83 7.73 0.37 -15.93
CA GLY A 83 8.71 -0.23 -16.86
C GLY A 83 8.72 -1.76 -16.85
N ARG A 84 8.36 -2.40 -15.71
CA ARG A 84 8.26 -3.87 -15.61
C ARG A 84 7.03 -4.46 -16.31
N MET A 85 6.05 -3.64 -16.68
CA MET A 85 4.99 -4.11 -17.57
C MET A 85 5.52 -4.39 -18.98
N ALA A 86 6.63 -3.76 -19.36
CA ALA A 86 7.19 -3.87 -20.70
C ALA A 86 8.00 -5.17 -20.93
N LEU A 87 8.07 -5.59 -22.19
CA LEU A 87 9.00 -6.59 -22.69
C LEU A 87 10.45 -6.12 -22.48
N THR A 88 11.39 -7.06 -22.54
CA THR A 88 12.83 -6.76 -22.48
C THR A 88 13.18 -5.71 -23.54
N ASP A 89 13.91 -4.67 -23.12
CA ASP A 89 14.34 -3.52 -23.94
C ASP A 89 13.21 -2.64 -24.51
N LYS A 90 11.96 -2.80 -24.03
CA LYS A 90 10.80 -1.99 -24.45
C LYS A 90 10.32 -0.97 -23.41
N SER A 91 10.94 -0.91 -22.24
CA SER A 91 10.52 0.02 -21.17
C SER A 91 10.64 1.48 -21.56
N GLU A 92 11.72 1.87 -22.25
CA GLU A 92 11.90 3.26 -22.72
C GLU A 92 10.81 3.69 -23.69
N GLU A 93 10.43 2.79 -24.61
CA GLU A 93 9.34 3.02 -25.54
C GLU A 93 8.00 3.13 -24.81
N LEU A 94 7.72 2.24 -23.85
CA LEU A 94 6.51 2.31 -23.03
C LEU A 94 6.43 3.60 -22.20
N TYR A 95 7.55 4.13 -21.67
CA TYR A 95 7.57 5.39 -20.93
C TYR A 95 7.15 6.59 -21.80
N THR A 96 7.41 6.56 -23.12
CA THR A 96 7.02 7.66 -24.02
C THR A 96 5.50 7.86 -24.12
N PHE A 97 4.71 6.85 -23.75
CA PHE A 97 3.25 6.94 -23.75
C PHE A 97 2.76 7.75 -22.55
N GLY A 98 3.49 7.71 -21.41
CA GLY A 98 3.11 8.32 -20.14
C GLY A 98 1.91 7.66 -19.47
N VAL A 99 0.79 7.59 -20.19
CA VAL A 99 -0.46 6.94 -19.80
C VAL A 99 -0.79 5.80 -20.75
N VAL A 100 -1.12 4.63 -20.22
CA VAL A 100 -1.54 3.46 -21.01
C VAL A 100 -2.77 2.77 -20.43
N ASP A 101 -3.57 2.18 -21.33
CA ASP A 101 -4.65 1.27 -20.96
C ASP A 101 -4.08 0.00 -20.31
N VAL A 102 -4.69 -0.41 -19.20
CA VAL A 102 -4.34 -1.62 -18.46
C VAL A 102 -5.56 -2.47 -18.11
N GLU A 103 -5.28 -3.73 -17.85
CA GLU A 103 -6.11 -4.64 -17.09
C GLU A 103 -5.49 -4.86 -15.72
N PHE A 104 -6.31 -5.04 -14.69
CA PHE A 104 -5.82 -5.31 -13.35
C PHE A 104 -6.69 -6.31 -12.61
N LEU A 105 -6.08 -7.02 -11.67
CA LEU A 105 -6.74 -7.98 -10.79
C LEU A 105 -6.20 -7.82 -9.37
N ARG A 106 -7.10 -7.81 -8.38
CA ARG A 106 -6.70 -7.89 -6.97
C ARG A 106 -6.17 -9.29 -6.68
N VAL A 107 -4.98 -9.38 -6.09
CA VAL A 107 -4.30 -10.66 -5.82
C VAL A 107 -3.79 -10.73 -4.38
N PRO A 108 -3.56 -11.93 -3.82
CA PRO A 108 -2.94 -12.06 -2.51
C PRO A 108 -1.51 -11.49 -2.49
N CYS A 109 -1.23 -10.62 -1.52
CA CYS A 109 0.12 -10.14 -1.24
C CYS A 109 1.03 -11.27 -0.74
N ARG A 110 2.27 -11.29 -1.24
CA ARG A 110 3.29 -12.31 -0.90
C ARG A 110 4.61 -11.64 -0.52
N PHE A 111 4.91 -11.62 0.78
CA PHE A 111 6.16 -11.05 1.32
C PHE A 111 7.09 -12.17 1.79
N ARG A 112 7.77 -12.83 0.84
CA ARG A 112 8.67 -13.97 1.17
C ARG A 112 9.80 -13.53 2.09
N GLY A 113 10.00 -14.26 3.19
CA GLY A 113 11.06 -13.97 4.16
C GLY A 113 10.71 -12.88 5.19
N TYR A 114 9.51 -12.30 5.11
CA TYR A 114 9.02 -11.31 6.07
C TYR A 114 7.86 -11.87 6.89
N ASN A 115 7.85 -11.53 8.17
CA ASN A 115 6.66 -11.63 9.01
C ASN A 115 5.91 -10.29 8.98
N VAL A 116 4.66 -10.28 9.45
CA VAL A 116 3.95 -9.02 9.70
C VAL A 116 4.79 -8.16 10.66
N MET A 117 4.94 -6.88 10.32
CA MET A 117 5.67 -5.91 11.12
C MET A 117 4.76 -4.76 11.53
N PHE A 118 4.99 -4.24 12.73
CA PHE A 118 4.36 -3.02 13.21
C PHE A 118 5.41 -1.92 13.23
N LYS A 119 5.13 -0.82 12.54
CA LYS A 119 5.94 0.40 12.59
C LYS A 119 5.27 1.37 13.55
N VAL A 120 6.02 1.85 14.55
CA VAL A 120 5.60 2.99 15.36
C VAL A 120 5.69 4.24 14.50
N HIS A 121 4.57 4.92 14.31
CA HIS A 121 4.47 6.12 13.49
C HIS A 121 5.13 7.31 14.21
N GLU A 122 5.75 8.25 13.47
CA GLU A 122 6.47 9.39 14.05
C GLU A 122 5.60 10.29 14.94
N ASN A 123 4.28 10.28 14.74
CA ASN A 123 3.33 11.00 15.58
C ASN A 123 3.25 10.45 17.02
N SER A 124 3.75 9.25 17.29
CA SER A 124 3.87 8.70 18.65
C SER A 124 4.86 9.47 19.53
N LYS A 125 5.51 10.52 19.01
CA LYS A 125 6.27 11.51 19.79
C LYS A 125 5.41 12.32 20.76
N TYR A 126 4.09 12.41 20.54
CA TYR A 126 3.19 13.14 21.43
C TYR A 126 2.94 12.35 22.72
N PRO A 127 2.99 12.99 23.91
CA PRO A 127 2.75 12.30 25.17
C PRO A 127 1.39 11.59 25.18
N GLN A 128 1.37 10.37 25.73
CA GLN A 128 0.15 9.56 25.86
C GLN A 128 -0.57 9.26 24.53
N TYR A 129 0.17 9.25 23.42
CA TYR A 129 -0.35 8.93 22.11
C TYR A 129 0.50 7.86 21.45
N LEU A 130 -0.15 6.81 20.96
CA LEU A 130 0.49 5.77 20.16
C LEU A 130 -0.22 5.67 18.82
N ALA A 131 0.55 5.74 17.75
CA ALA A 131 0.10 5.45 16.40
C ALA A 131 1.01 4.38 15.78
N VAL A 132 0.40 3.38 15.15
CA VAL A 132 1.11 2.27 14.50
C VAL A 132 0.58 2.06 13.09
N SER A 133 1.46 1.61 12.19
CA SER A 133 1.09 1.08 10.89
C SER A 133 1.58 -0.35 10.73
N MET A 134 0.85 -1.14 9.95
CA MET A 134 1.21 -2.53 9.68
C MET A 134 1.85 -2.65 8.31
N LEU A 135 2.94 -3.42 8.25
CA LEU A 135 3.69 -3.71 7.05
C LEU A 135 3.71 -5.23 6.83
N TYR A 136 3.85 -5.63 5.57
CA TYR A 136 3.94 -7.03 5.17
C TYR A 136 2.73 -7.90 5.56
N VAL A 137 1.53 -7.30 5.57
CA VAL A 137 0.28 -8.06 5.75
C VAL A 137 0.04 -8.88 4.49
N GLY A 138 0.35 -10.18 4.56
CA GLY A 138 0.15 -11.10 3.45
C GLY A 138 -1.33 -11.47 3.26
N GLY A 139 -1.65 -12.06 2.10
CA GLY A 139 -3.01 -12.46 1.76
C GLY A 139 -3.76 -11.39 0.97
N GLN A 140 -5.06 -11.58 0.78
CA GLN A 140 -5.89 -10.74 -0.11
C GLN A 140 -6.88 -9.84 0.66
N ASN A 141 -7.04 -10.05 1.96
CA ASN A 141 -8.02 -9.35 2.78
C ASN A 141 -7.46 -8.02 3.28
N ASP A 142 -8.31 -7.01 3.36
CA ASP A 142 -7.98 -5.73 3.97
C ASP A 142 -7.97 -5.84 5.49
N VAL A 143 -7.10 -5.09 6.16
CA VAL A 143 -7.16 -4.91 7.63
C VAL A 143 -8.19 -3.85 7.93
N LEU A 144 -9.31 -4.24 8.51
CA LEU A 144 -10.43 -3.35 8.79
C LEU A 144 -10.32 -2.73 10.18
N ALA A 145 -9.81 -3.49 11.15
CA ALA A 145 -9.66 -3.04 12.52
C ALA A 145 -8.33 -3.50 13.14
N VAL A 146 -7.84 -2.68 14.07
CA VAL A 146 -6.72 -3.02 14.96
C VAL A 146 -7.20 -2.78 16.38
N GLU A 147 -6.89 -3.70 17.27
CA GLU A 147 -7.25 -3.63 18.68
C GLU A 147 -6.01 -3.82 19.54
N ILE A 148 -6.00 -3.19 20.71
CA ILE A 148 -4.96 -3.31 21.72
C ILE A 148 -5.51 -3.92 22.99
N TRP A 149 -4.74 -4.81 23.61
CA TRP A 149 -5.11 -5.43 24.88
C TRP A 149 -4.85 -4.48 26.06
N LEU A 150 -5.87 -4.24 26.87
CA LEU A 150 -5.75 -3.52 28.13
C LEU A 150 -5.78 -4.50 29.30
N GLU A 151 -4.65 -4.63 29.99
CA GLU A 151 -4.47 -5.61 31.07
C GLU A 151 -5.36 -5.31 32.29
N ASP A 152 -5.54 -4.02 32.62
CA ASP A 152 -6.36 -3.58 33.76
C ASP A 152 -7.85 -3.89 33.56
N CYS A 153 -8.34 -3.75 32.33
CA CYS A 153 -9.74 -3.99 31.95
C CYS A 153 -10.00 -5.41 31.44
N LYS A 154 -8.94 -6.20 31.17
CA LYS A 154 -9.01 -7.55 30.57
C LYS A 154 -9.81 -7.59 29.27
N GLU A 155 -9.64 -6.57 28.43
CA GLU A 155 -10.41 -6.42 27.19
C GLU A 155 -9.54 -5.96 26.01
N TRP A 156 -10.05 -6.26 24.80
CA TRP A 156 -9.53 -5.70 23.57
C TRP A 156 -10.27 -4.40 23.28
N VAL A 157 -9.51 -3.31 23.14
CA VAL A 157 -10.07 -2.00 22.78
C VAL A 157 -9.67 -1.65 21.36
N ALA A 158 -10.66 -1.22 20.57
CA ALA A 158 -10.45 -0.78 19.20
C ALA A 158 -9.55 0.46 19.15
N MET A 159 -8.53 0.40 18.32
CA MET A 159 -7.76 1.56 17.89
C MET A 159 -8.53 2.27 16.78
N ARG A 160 -8.41 3.59 16.72
CA ARG A 160 -9.04 4.39 15.67
C ARG A 160 -8.15 4.38 14.44
N ARG A 161 -8.71 4.20 13.24
CA ARG A 161 -7.99 4.48 11.99
C ARG A 161 -7.80 5.99 11.87
N ALA A 162 -6.58 6.47 12.08
CA ALA A 162 -6.26 7.89 11.99
C ALA A 162 -6.30 8.38 10.54
N PHE A 163 -5.66 7.62 9.64
CA PHE A 163 -5.67 7.78 8.19
C PHE A 163 -4.99 6.56 7.55
N GLY A 164 -5.27 6.23 6.29
CA GLY A 164 -4.54 5.18 5.58
C GLY A 164 -4.51 3.84 6.33
N ALA A 165 -3.30 3.30 6.50
CA ALA A 165 -3.02 2.13 7.33
C ALA A 165 -2.50 2.48 8.74
N VAL A 166 -2.70 3.71 9.22
CA VAL A 166 -2.28 4.18 10.54
C VAL A 166 -3.44 4.10 11.53
N PHE A 167 -3.22 3.39 12.62
CA PHE A 167 -4.17 3.21 13.71
C PHE A 167 -3.60 3.81 14.99
N ASP A 168 -4.43 4.52 15.75
CA ASP A 168 -4.01 5.24 16.94
C ASP A 168 -4.88 4.99 18.18
N ILE A 169 -4.29 5.31 19.32
CA ILE A 169 -4.96 5.31 20.62
C ILE A 169 -4.36 6.37 21.55
N PHE A 170 -5.21 6.97 22.37
CA PHE A 170 -4.79 7.82 23.48
C PHE A 170 -4.65 6.99 24.76
N TYR A 171 -3.69 7.36 25.60
CA TYR A 171 -3.35 6.67 26.84
C TYR A 171 -3.07 5.17 26.62
N PRO A 172 -2.09 4.81 25.77
CA PRO A 172 -1.71 3.42 25.57
C PRO A 172 -1.26 2.78 26.89
N PRO A 173 -1.46 1.46 27.07
CA PRO A 173 -1.02 0.76 28.28
C PRO A 173 0.51 0.85 28.41
N PRO A 174 1.04 0.97 29.65
CA PRO A 174 2.48 1.01 29.87
C PRO A 174 3.12 -0.37 29.61
N GLY A 175 4.34 -0.37 29.10
CA GLY A 175 5.13 -1.60 28.91
C GLY A 175 4.82 -2.33 27.60
N ALA A 176 4.86 -3.66 27.65
CA ALA A 176 4.65 -4.50 26.47
C ALA A 176 3.18 -4.44 26.03
N ILE A 177 2.95 -4.34 24.72
CA ILE A 177 1.61 -4.25 24.13
C ILE A 177 1.30 -5.52 23.34
N ASN A 178 0.02 -5.93 23.35
CA ASN A 178 -0.50 -6.95 22.45
C ASN A 178 -1.46 -6.28 21.47
N LEU A 179 -1.27 -6.56 20.17
CA LEU A 179 -2.10 -6.05 19.09
C LEU A 179 -2.82 -7.21 18.41
N ARG A 180 -4.08 -6.99 18.01
CA ARG A 180 -4.90 -7.90 17.21
C ARG A 180 -5.38 -7.16 15.97
N MET A 181 -5.41 -7.84 14.83
CA MET A 181 -5.92 -7.32 13.56
C MET A 181 -7.14 -8.14 13.14
N GLN A 182 -8.10 -7.49 12.48
CA GLN A 182 -9.28 -8.13 11.89
C GLN A 182 -9.39 -7.79 10.39
#